data_AF-A0A9C8Q3H6-F1
#
_entry.id   AF-A0A9C8Q3H6-F1
#
_cell.length_a   1.000
_cell.length_b   1.000
_cell.length_c   1.000
_cell.angle_alpha   90.00
_cell.angle_beta   90.00
_cell.angle_gamma   90.00
#
_symmetry.space_group_name_H-M   'P 1'
#
loop_
_entity.id
_entity.type
_entity.pdbx_description
1 polymer ?
#
loop_
_entity_poly.entity_id
_entity_poly.type
_entity_poly.pdbx_seq_one_letter_code
_entity_poly.pdbx_strand_id
1 'polypeptide(L)'
;MDLTLVVILSILVLIVAVLRGLQALKHTRDTYRGAEPGTGYHEIDATYHSGGGGGGHQTTYRIPRDPQEYAKRFIPKDKPK
;
A
#
# COMPACT_ATOMS: atom_id res chain seq x y z
N MET A 1 -27.23 -3.41 -33.25
CA MET A 1 -27.45 -3.42 -31.79
C MET A 1 -28.50 -2.37 -31.49
N ASP A 2 -29.52 -2.73 -30.71
CA ASP A 2 -30.58 -1.78 -30.34
C ASP A 2 -29.99 -0.68 -29.44
N LEU A 3 -30.12 0.59 -29.84
CA LEU A 3 -29.62 1.74 -29.08
C LEU A 3 -30.21 1.75 -27.66
N THR A 4 -31.46 1.32 -27.52
CA THR A 4 -32.16 1.19 -26.24
C THR A 4 -31.43 0.21 -25.32
N LEU A 5 -31.05 -0.94 -25.86
CA LEU A 5 -30.29 -1.96 -25.13
C LEU A 5 -28.91 -1.42 -24.70
N VAL A 6 -28.22 -0.70 -25.58
CA VAL A 6 -26.92 -0.10 -25.28
C VAL A 6 -27.04 0.91 -24.12
N VAL A 7 -28.03 1.80 -24.17
CA VAL A 7 -28.28 2.79 -23.12
C VAL A 7 -28.58 2.12 -21.78
N ILE A 8 -29.43 1.09 -21.76
CA ILE A 8 -29.77 0.33 -20.55
C ILE A 8 -28.51 -0.30 -19.95
N LEU A 9 -27.69 -0.96 -20.77
CA LEU A 9 -26.47 -1.62 -20.29
C LEU A 9 -25.45 -0.59 -19.78
N SER A 10 -25.28 0.54 -20.46
CA SER A 10 -24.39 1.61 -20.00
C SER A 10 -24.83 2.16 -18.63
N ILE A 11 -26.13 2.38 -18.42
CA ILE A 11 -26.67 2.83 -17.14
C ILE A 11 -26.42 1.79 -16.05
N LEU A 12 -26.68 0.51 -16.33
CA LEU A 12 -26.47 -0.56 -15.35
C LEU A 12 -24.99 -0.69 -14.95
N VAL A 13 -24.07 -0.61 -15.90
CA VAL A 13 -22.63 -0.60 -15.62
C VAL A 13 -22.25 0.59 -14.75
N LEU A 14 -22.79 1.77 -15.05
CA LEU A 14 -22.50 2.99 -14.29
C LEU A 14 -23.03 2.90 -12.84
N ILE A 15 -24.23 2.35 -12.65
CA ILE A 15 -24.79 2.07 -11.32
C ILE A 15 -23.88 1.12 -10.55
N VAL A 16 -23.49 -0.01 -11.15
CA VAL A 16 -22.61 -0.98 -10.48
C VAL A 16 -21.26 -0.36 -10.12
N ALA A 17 -20.67 0.43 -11.01
CA ALA A 17 -19.40 1.11 -10.75
C ALA A 17 -19.50 2.07 -9.56
N VAL A 18 -20.56 2.88 -9.49
CA VAL A 18 -20.81 3.80 -8.36
C VAL A 18 -21.01 3.02 -7.06
N LEU A 19 -21.84 1.97 -7.06
CA LEU A 19 -22.07 1.15 -5.86
C LEU A 19 -20.79 0.49 -5.36
N ARG A 20 -19.93 -0.01 -6.26
CA ARG A 20 -18.63 -0.58 -5.90
C ARG A 20 -17.67 0.47 -5.35
N GLY A 21 -17.65 1.68 -5.93
CA GLY A 21 -16.87 2.80 -5.42
C GLY A 21 -17.27 3.20 -4.00
N LEU A 22 -18.58 3.34 -3.75
CA LEU A 22 -19.11 3.64 -2.42
C LEU A 22 -18.82 2.52 -1.41
N GLN A 23 -18.95 1.26 -1.83
CA GLN A 23 -18.60 0.11 -1.01
C GLN A 23 -17.12 0.12 -0.62
N ALA A 24 -16.23 0.38 -1.58
CA ALA A 24 -14.79 0.46 -1.32
C ALA A 24 -14.46 1.58 -0.32
N LEU A 25 -15.02 2.77 -0.51
CA LEU A 25 -14.82 3.90 0.39
C LEU A 25 -15.33 3.60 1.81
N LYS A 26 -16.49 2.94 1.92
CA LYS A 26 -17.03 2.53 3.22
C LYS A 26 -16.12 1.52 3.92
N HIS A 27 -15.58 0.55 3.18
CA HIS A 27 -14.71 -0.48 3.76
C HIS A 27 -13.33 0.04 4.14
N THR A 28 -12.84 1.11 3.52
CA THR A 28 -11.52 1.69 3.82
C THR A 28 -11.56 2.88 4.77
N ARG A 29 -12.75 3.34 5.17
CA ARG A 29 -12.93 4.56 5.97
C ARG A 29 -12.13 4.54 7.28
N ASP A 30 -12.13 3.40 7.96
CA ASP A 30 -11.45 3.23 9.24
C ASP A 30 -10.14 2.42 9.11
N THR A 31 -9.70 2.16 7.88
CA THR A 31 -8.39 1.57 7.59
C THR A 31 -7.40 2.69 7.27
N TYR A 32 -6.80 3.28 8.29
CA TYR A 32 -5.71 4.23 8.09
C TYR A 32 -4.46 3.49 7.62
N ARG A 33 -3.77 4.02 6.59
CA ARG A 33 -2.48 3.49 6.14
C ARG A 33 -1.35 4.15 6.93
N GLY A 34 -0.33 3.37 7.24
CA GLY A 34 0.81 3.82 8.03
C GLY A 34 0.64 3.42 9.49
N ALA A 35 1.48 4.00 10.33
CA ALA A 35 1.50 3.70 11.75
C ALA A 35 1.71 4.97 12.55
N GLU A 36 1.12 5.02 13.73
CA GLU A 36 1.31 6.13 14.64
C GLU A 36 2.78 6.20 15.09
N PRO A 37 3.33 7.41 15.27
CA PRO A 37 4.63 7.61 15.89
C PRO A 37 4.71 6.90 17.23
N GLY A 38 5.91 6.45 17.60
CA GLY A 38 6.13 5.79 18.87
C GLY A 38 7.54 5.28 19.02
N THR A 39 7.75 4.44 20.03
CA THR A 39 9.05 3.80 20.25
C THR A 39 9.11 2.43 19.56
N GLY A 40 10.33 1.91 19.35
CA GLY A 40 10.55 0.62 18.70
C GLY A 40 10.65 0.70 17.17
N TYR A 41 10.38 -0.42 16.50
CA TYR A 41 10.58 -0.58 15.06
C TYR A 41 9.36 -1.19 14.37
N HIS A 42 9.11 -0.77 13.13
CA HIS A 42 8.37 -1.56 12.17
C HIS A 42 9.30 -2.58 11.54
N GLU A 43 8.90 -3.85 11.57
CA GLU A 43 9.60 -4.93 10.89
C GLU A 43 8.84 -5.25 9.60
N ILE A 44 9.53 -5.12 8.48
CA ILE A 44 8.97 -5.42 7.15
C ILE A 44 9.71 -6.62 6.61
N ASP A 45 9.00 -7.73 6.54
CA ASP A 45 9.50 -8.93 5.88
C ASP A 45 9.24 -8.81 4.38
N ALA A 46 10.32 -8.67 3.63
CA ALA A 46 10.32 -8.64 2.17
C ALA A 46 10.82 -9.99 1.66
N THR A 47 9.87 -10.82 1.22
CA THR A 47 10.18 -12.11 0.63
C THR A 47 9.94 -12.06 -0.87
N TYR A 48 11.02 -12.15 -1.63
CA TYR A 48 11.00 -12.23 -3.09
C TYR A 48 11.24 -13.69 -3.52
N HIS A 49 10.37 -14.21 -4.38
CA HIS A 49 10.50 -15.53 -5.00
C HIS A 49 10.49 -15.37 -6.53
N SER A 50 11.57 -15.77 -7.22
CA SER A 50 11.69 -15.60 -8.68
C SER A 50 11.24 -16.84 -9.47
N GLY A 51 10.50 -17.76 -8.85
CA GLY A 51 9.80 -18.87 -9.52
C GLY A 51 10.67 -19.98 -10.13
N GLY A 52 12.00 -19.92 -10.05
CA GLY A 52 12.94 -20.92 -10.58
C GLY A 52 13.78 -21.61 -9.49
N GLY A 53 14.45 -22.71 -9.85
CA GLY A 53 15.16 -23.67 -8.97
C GLY A 53 16.40 -23.18 -8.20
N GLY A 54 16.30 -22.02 -7.55
CA GLY A 54 17.36 -21.46 -6.71
C GLY A 54 17.29 -19.96 -6.47
N GLY A 55 16.25 -19.26 -6.98
CA GLY A 55 16.15 -17.81 -6.89
C GLY A 55 15.07 -17.34 -5.93
N GLY A 56 15.48 -16.93 -4.74
CA GLY A 56 14.65 -16.20 -3.78
C GLY A 56 15.53 -15.35 -2.87
N HIS A 57 15.03 -14.20 -2.46
CA HIS A 57 15.70 -13.36 -1.48
C HIS A 57 14.72 -12.96 -0.40
N GLN A 58 15.04 -13.31 0.84
CA GLN A 58 14.29 -12.88 2.01
C GLN A 58 15.14 -11.87 2.75
N THR A 59 14.54 -10.74 3.09
CA THR A 59 15.17 -9.74 3.94
C THR A 59 14.13 -9.14 4.88
N THR A 60 14.58 -8.72 6.05
CA THR A 60 13.75 -8.03 7.03
C THR A 60 14.31 -6.64 7.24
N TYR A 61 13.49 -5.62 6.96
CA TYR A 61 13.82 -4.23 7.21
C TYR A 61 13.30 -3.79 8.57
N ARG A 62 14.12 -3.10 9.37
CA ARG A 62 13.72 -2.51 10.64
C ARG A 62 13.71 -1.00 10.53
N ILE A 63 12.52 -0.39 10.62
CA ILE A 63 12.31 1.05 10.44
C ILE A 63 11.89 1.66 11.78
N PRO A 64 12.63 2.62 12.35
CA PRO A 64 12.26 3.26 13.60
C PRO A 64 10.85 3.87 13.52
N ARG A 65 10.07 3.69 14.59
CA ARG A 65 8.77 4.36 14.77
C ARG A 65 8.93 5.81 15.24
N ASP A 66 10.07 6.11 15.86
CA ASP A 66 10.36 7.45 16.36
C ASP A 66 10.78 8.34 15.17
N PRO A 67 10.10 9.47 14.93
CA PRO A 67 10.39 10.33 13.79
C PRO A 67 11.82 10.88 13.78
N GLN A 68 12.41 11.12 14.96
CA GLN A 68 13.77 11.65 15.06
C GLN A 68 14.81 10.57 14.76
N GLU A 69 14.64 9.36 15.29
CA GLU A 69 15.48 8.22 14.95
C GLU A 69 15.38 7.84 13.48
N TYR A 70 14.19 7.95 12.88
CA TYR A 70 14.02 7.78 11.45
C TYR A 70 14.77 8.87 10.67
N ALA A 71 14.59 10.16 11.03
CA ALA A 71 15.25 11.27 10.35
C ALA A 71 16.79 11.18 10.39
N LYS A 72 17.36 10.73 11.51
CA LYS A 72 18.81 10.54 11.66
C LYS A 72 19.38 9.54 10.64
N ARG A 73 18.59 8.60 10.11
CA ARG A 73 19.04 7.63 9.11
C ARG A 73 19.40 8.28 7.77
N PHE A 74 18.87 9.46 7.47
CA PHE A 74 19.18 10.20 6.25
C PHE A 74 20.45 11.04 6.35
N ILE A 75 21.01 11.19 7.56
CA ILE A 75 22.24 11.95 7.77
C ILE A 75 23.42 11.02 7.42
N PRO A 76 24.26 11.37 6.42
CA PRO A 76 25.43 10.58 6.10
C PRO A 76 26.36 10.53 7.31
N LYS A 77 26.74 9.32 7.72
CA LYS A 77 27.62 9.12 8.89
C LYS A 77 29.06 9.57 8.61
N ASP A 78 29.46 9.56 7.34
CA ASP A 78 30.84 9.76 6.91
C ASP A 78 31.11 11.16 6.34
N LYS A 79 30.32 12.16 6.71
CA LYS A 79 30.64 13.54 6.35
C LYS A 79 31.83 14.03 7.21
N PRO A 80 32.99 14.36 6.61
CA PRO A 80 34.00 15.11 7.34
C PRO A 80 33.42 16.48 7.72
N LYS A 81 33.71 16.92 8.95
CA LYS A 81 33.33 18.24 9.47
C LYS A 81 33.94 19.37 8.65
#